data_AF-A0A804RUY8-F1
#
_entry.id   AF-A0A804RUY8-F1
#
_cell.length_a   1.000
_cell.length_b   1.000
_cell.length_c   1.000
_cell.angle_alpha   90.00
_cell.angle_beta   90.00
_cell.angle_gamma   90.00
#
_symmetry.space_group_name_H-M   'P 1'
#
loop_
_entity.id
_entity.type
_entity.pdbx_description
1 polymer ?
#
loop_
_entity_poly.entity_id
_entity_poly.type
_entity_poly.pdbx_seq_one_letter_code
_entity_poly.pdbx_strand_id
1 'polypeptide(L)'
;VQIADGETIQQEHLFIVTELLRANLYEFQKYNQESGDEVYFSLPRIQAIARQCLEALVYLHHLNIVHCDLKPENILLKSYSRCEIKVIDLGSSCFLSDNLNLYVQSRSYRSPEVILGLPYDQKIDIWSLGCILSELYTGEVLFPNES
;
A
#
# COMPACT_ATOMS: atom_id res chain seq x y z
N VAL A 1 22.95 4.09 37.55
CA VAL A 1 22.15 4.51 38.74
C VAL A 1 20.77 3.93 38.56
N GLN A 2 20.39 2.98 39.40
CA GLN A 2 18.98 2.59 39.55
C GLN A 2 18.24 3.81 40.10
N ILE A 3 17.25 4.32 39.36
CA ILE A 3 16.09 4.96 39.98
C ILE A 3 14.93 4.09 39.57
N ALA A 4 14.47 3.34 40.56
CA ALA A 4 13.15 2.75 40.58
C ALA A 4 12.16 3.90 40.77
N ASP A 5 11.24 4.05 39.83
CA ASP A 5 9.85 4.38 40.12
C ASP A 5 9.04 3.66 39.04
N GLY A 6 8.58 2.47 39.42
CA GLY A 6 7.84 1.54 38.59
C GLY A 6 6.42 2.02 38.34
N GLU A 7 6.27 3.15 37.65
CA GLU A 7 5.07 3.37 36.87
C GLU A 7 5.11 2.39 35.72
N THR A 8 4.46 1.24 35.93
CA THR A 8 4.02 0.39 34.84
C THR A 8 3.19 1.28 33.93
N ILE A 9 3.83 1.86 32.90
CA ILE A 9 3.14 2.47 31.78
C ILE A 9 2.33 1.32 31.21
N GLN A 10 1.06 1.21 31.64
CA GLN A 10 0.11 0.35 30.99
C GLN A 10 0.12 0.82 29.55
N GLN A 11 0.65 0.00 28.64
CA GLN A 11 0.71 0.35 27.23
C GLN A 11 -0.70 0.72 26.82
N GLU A 12 -0.93 2.00 26.54
CA GLU A 12 -2.23 2.45 26.06
C GLU A 12 -2.48 1.72 24.73
N HIS A 13 -3.51 0.88 24.70
CA HIS A 13 -3.88 0.18 23.49
C HIS A 13 -4.68 1.12 22.60
N LEU A 14 -4.11 1.51 21.46
CA LEU A 14 -4.84 2.23 20.42
C LEU A 14 -5.67 1.23 19.61
N PHE A 15 -7.00 1.40 19.63
CA PHE A 15 -7.93 0.66 18.80
C PHE A 15 -8.50 1.56 17.71
N ILE A 16 -8.38 1.14 16.44
CA ILE A 16 -8.98 1.83 15.30
C ILE A 16 -10.09 0.95 14.75
N VAL A 17 -11.34 1.39 14.90
CA VAL A 17 -12.51 0.69 14.34
C VAL A 17 -12.85 1.30 12.99
N THR A 18 -12.85 0.49 11.95
CA THR A 18 -13.17 0.89 10.57
C THR A 18 -14.30 0.02 10.01
N GLU A 19 -14.77 0.34 8.80
CA GLU A 19 -15.73 -0.52 8.11
C GLU A 19 -15.10 -1.85 7.69
N LEU A 20 -15.87 -2.93 7.70
CA LEU A 20 -15.43 -4.22 7.16
C LEU A 20 -15.43 -4.16 5.61
N LEU A 21 -14.26 -4.36 5.01
CA LEU A 21 -14.08 -4.47 3.56
C LEU A 21 -13.91 -5.95 3.15
N ARG A 22 -13.67 -6.19 1.86
CA ARG A 22 -13.49 -7.54 1.29
C ARG A 22 -12.00 -7.87 1.16
N ALA A 23 -11.64 -8.83 0.31
CA ALA A 23 -10.25 -9.21 0.10
C ALA A 23 -9.40 -8.03 -0.39
N ASN A 24 -8.11 -8.08 -0.06
CA ASN A 24 -7.11 -7.22 -0.69
C ASN A 24 -6.82 -7.68 -2.13
N LEU A 25 -6.16 -6.83 -2.90
CA LEU A 25 -5.88 -7.14 -4.31
C LEU A 25 -4.95 -8.35 -4.47
N TYR A 26 -4.00 -8.57 -3.56
CA TYR A 26 -3.09 -9.72 -3.60
C TYR A 26 -3.85 -11.06 -3.50
N GLU A 27 -4.59 -11.23 -2.41
CA GLU A 27 -5.36 -12.46 -2.13
C GLU A 27 -6.42 -12.67 -3.21
N PHE A 28 -7.06 -11.59 -3.68
CA PHE A 28 -8.09 -11.70 -4.71
C PHE A 28 -7.53 -12.04 -6.10
N GLN A 29 -6.35 -11.53 -6.45
CA GLN A 29 -5.65 -11.89 -7.68
C GLN A 29 -5.24 -13.35 -7.68
N LYS A 30 -4.64 -13.81 -6.58
CA LYS A 30 -4.28 -15.22 -6.40
C LYS A 30 -5.52 -16.12 -6.52
N TYR A 31 -6.60 -15.80 -5.81
CA TYR A 31 -7.86 -16.52 -5.92
C TYR A 31 -8.40 -16.54 -7.36
N ASN A 32 -8.41 -15.40 -8.07
CA ASN A 32 -8.91 -15.33 -9.44
C ASN A 32 -8.06 -16.19 -10.40
N GLN A 33 -6.73 -16.20 -10.24
CA GLN A 33 -5.83 -17.05 -11.03
C GLN A 33 -6.04 -18.54 -10.76
N GLU A 34 -6.23 -18.93 -9.49
CA GLU A 34 -6.41 -20.32 -9.07
C GLU A 34 -7.81 -20.86 -9.39
N SER A 35 -8.84 -20.00 -9.43
CA SER A 35 -10.23 -20.41 -9.68
C SER A 35 -10.47 -20.97 -11.09
N GLY A 36 -9.65 -20.55 -12.07
CA GLY A 36 -9.91 -20.82 -13.49
C GLY A 36 -11.14 -20.10 -14.05
N ASP A 37 -11.74 -19.17 -13.29
CA ASP A 37 -12.85 -18.31 -13.73
C ASP A 37 -12.36 -17.25 -14.74
N GLU A 38 -13.30 -16.46 -15.26
CA GLU A 38 -12.96 -15.31 -16.11
C GLU A 38 -11.99 -14.35 -15.39
N VAL A 39 -11.07 -13.77 -16.17
CA VAL A 39 -10.10 -12.80 -15.68
C VAL A 39 -10.83 -11.58 -15.11
N TYR A 40 -10.73 -11.39 -13.80
CA TYR A 40 -11.34 -10.24 -13.14
C TYR A 40 -10.59 -8.95 -13.50
N PHE A 41 -9.26 -8.97 -13.52
CA PHE A 41 -8.42 -7.79 -13.74
C PHE A 41 -8.30 -7.42 -15.22
N SER A 42 -9.45 -7.16 -15.86
CA SER A 42 -9.51 -6.59 -17.20
C SER A 42 -8.98 -5.15 -17.23
N LEU A 43 -8.50 -4.68 -18.39
CA LEU A 43 -7.97 -3.33 -18.55
C LEU A 43 -8.93 -2.21 -18.04
N PRO A 44 -10.26 -2.25 -18.28
CA PRO A 44 -11.17 -1.26 -17.71
C PRO A 44 -11.22 -1.28 -16.16
N ARG A 45 -11.13 -2.45 -15.55
CA ARG A 45 -11.08 -2.59 -14.08
C ARG A 45 -9.75 -2.09 -13.51
N ILE A 46 -8.64 -2.40 -14.18
CA ILE A 46 -7.31 -1.87 -13.82
C ILE A 46 -7.29 -0.34 -13.93
N GLN A 47 -7.87 0.24 -14.98
CA GLN A 47 -8.03 1.70 -15.11
C GLN A 47 -8.88 2.29 -13.98
N ALA A 48 -9.96 1.61 -13.58
CA ALA A 48 -10.81 2.04 -12.46
C ALA A 48 -10.08 1.98 -11.11
N ILE A 49 -9.26 0.94 -10.88
CA ILE A 49 -8.41 0.82 -9.69
C ILE A 49 -7.35 1.91 -9.69
N ALA A 50 -6.66 2.11 -10.81
CA ALA A 50 -5.64 3.15 -10.97
C ALA A 50 -6.20 4.54 -10.63
N ARG A 51 -7.38 4.89 -11.15
CA ARG A 51 -8.05 6.17 -10.85
C ARG A 51 -8.33 6.32 -9.35
N GLN A 52 -8.88 5.30 -8.69
CA GLN A 52 -9.20 5.37 -7.26
C GLN A 52 -7.94 5.46 -6.37
N CYS A 53 -6.88 4.71 -6.71
CA CYS A 53 -5.60 4.84 -6.04
C CYS A 53 -5.00 6.23 -6.21
N LEU A 54 -5.03 6.79 -7.43
CA LEU A 54 -4.56 8.15 -7.70
C LEU A 54 -5.39 9.20 -6.95
N GLU A 55 -6.70 9.05 -6.85
CA GLU A 55 -7.56 9.93 -6.05
C GLU A 55 -7.17 9.91 -4.56
N ALA A 56 -6.91 8.71 -4.01
CA ALA A 56 -6.43 8.55 -2.64
C ALA A 56 -5.04 9.17 -2.44
N LEU A 57 -4.11 8.94 -3.37
CA LEU A 57 -2.75 9.49 -3.30
C LEU A 57 -2.75 11.01 -3.45
N VAL A 58 -3.54 11.58 -4.37
CA VAL A 58 -3.69 13.04 -4.50
C VAL A 58 -4.15 13.66 -3.17
N TYR A 59 -5.10 13.01 -2.48
CA TYR A 59 -5.56 13.47 -1.17
C TYR A 59 -4.45 13.42 -0.11
N LEU A 60 -3.74 12.29 0.02
CA LEU A 60 -2.63 12.15 0.98
C LEU A 60 -1.50 13.14 0.69
N HIS A 61 -1.08 13.23 -0.58
CA HIS A 61 0.02 14.08 -1.01
C HIS A 61 -0.33 15.57 -0.84
N HIS A 62 -1.60 15.95 -0.99
CA HIS A 62 -2.07 17.30 -0.66
C HIS A 62 -1.91 17.65 0.83
N LEU A 63 -1.97 16.65 1.71
CA LEU A 63 -1.71 16.79 3.15
C LEU A 63 -0.22 16.63 3.51
N ASN A 64 0.67 16.55 2.50
CA ASN A 64 2.09 16.25 2.66
C ASN A 64 2.36 14.90 3.34
N ILE A 65 1.46 13.92 3.18
CA ILE A 65 1.63 12.57 3.69
C ILE A 65 2.11 11.67 2.55
N VAL A 66 3.17 10.91 2.78
CA VAL A 66 3.63 9.83 1.91
C VAL A 66 3.14 8.50 2.49
N HIS A 67 2.51 7.64 1.68
CA HIS A 67 1.97 6.37 2.16
C HIS A 67 3.08 5.39 2.58
N CYS A 68 4.19 5.37 1.82
CA CYS A 68 5.40 4.61 2.13
C CYS A 68 5.28 3.09 2.13
N ASP A 69 4.08 2.49 2.09
CA ASP A 69 3.90 1.03 1.95
C ASP A 69 2.72 0.65 1.05
N LEU A 70 2.61 1.29 -0.12
CA LEU A 70 1.57 0.94 -1.09
C LEU A 70 1.93 -0.39 -1.77
N LYS A 71 1.04 -1.37 -1.66
CA LYS A 71 1.16 -2.73 -2.19
C LYS A 71 -0.24 -3.34 -2.35
N PRO A 72 -0.44 -4.44 -3.10
CA PRO A 72 -1.75 -5.01 -3.34
C PRO A 72 -2.46 -5.44 -2.05
N GLU A 73 -1.71 -5.82 -1.00
CA GLU A 73 -2.25 -6.15 0.33
C GLU A 73 -2.89 -4.94 1.05
N ASN A 74 -2.42 -3.73 0.75
CA ASN A 74 -2.90 -2.47 1.33
C ASN A 74 -3.96 -1.78 0.45
N ILE A 75 -4.54 -2.49 -0.52
CA ILE A 75 -5.65 -2.02 -1.33
C ILE A 75 -6.79 -3.04 -1.19
N LEU A 76 -7.85 -2.68 -0.47
CA LEU A 76 -8.99 -3.56 -0.20
C LEU A 76 -10.14 -3.29 -1.16
N LEU A 77 -10.81 -4.37 -1.60
CA LEU A 77 -12.03 -4.27 -2.38
C LEU A 77 -13.21 -3.94 -1.46
N LYS A 78 -13.93 -2.87 -1.76
CA LYS A 78 -15.24 -2.57 -1.16
C LYS A 78 -16.35 -3.31 -1.90
N SER A 79 -16.26 -3.39 -3.23
CA SER A 79 -17.23 -4.08 -4.07
C SER A 79 -16.57 -4.76 -5.27
N TYR A 80 -16.71 -6.09 -5.36
CA TYR A 80 -16.24 -6.87 -6.51
C TYR A 80 -16.97 -6.49 -7.80
N SER A 81 -18.31 -6.40 -7.76
CA SER A 81 -19.10 -6.14 -8.97
C SER A 81 -18.82 -4.74 -9.54
N ARG A 82 -18.71 -3.73 -8.67
CA ARG A 82 -18.46 -2.33 -9.05
C ARG A 82 -16.98 -1.95 -9.20
N CYS A 83 -16.06 -2.84 -8.84
CA CYS A 83 -14.62 -2.52 -8.80
C CYS A 83 -14.30 -1.30 -7.91
N GLU A 84 -14.98 -1.18 -6.76
CA GLU A 84 -14.71 -0.12 -5.78
C GLU A 84 -13.60 -0.60 -4.83
N ILE A 85 -12.55 0.20 -4.64
CA ILE A 85 -11.42 -0.09 -3.74
C ILE A 85 -11.27 0.97 -2.65
N LYS A 86 -10.48 0.66 -1.63
CA LYS A 86 -9.94 1.62 -0.67
C LYS A 86 -8.47 1.31 -0.40
N VAL A 87 -7.63 2.35 -0.47
CA VAL A 87 -6.27 2.31 0.07
C VAL A 87 -6.36 2.35 1.58
N ILE A 88 -5.62 1.49 2.26
CA ILE A 88 -5.63 1.34 3.72
C ILE A 88 -4.19 1.30 4.26
N ASP A 89 -4.08 1.22 5.59
CA ASP A 89 -2.82 1.06 6.32
C ASP A 89 -1.83 2.22 6.17
N LEU A 90 -2.09 3.27 6.95
CA LEU A 90 -1.19 4.41 7.12
C LEU A 90 -0.16 4.18 8.25
N GLY A 91 0.01 2.95 8.75
CA GLY A 91 0.92 2.64 9.85
C GLY A 91 2.39 2.91 9.54
N SER A 92 2.77 2.85 8.26
CA SER A 92 4.12 3.16 7.76
C SER A 92 4.24 4.56 7.13
N SER A 93 3.15 5.34 7.11
CA SER A 93 3.13 6.65 6.47
C SER A 93 4.00 7.66 7.23
N CYS A 94 4.51 8.66 6.51
CA CYS A 94 5.26 9.77 7.12
C CYS A 94 4.85 11.12 6.52
N PHE A 95 5.07 12.19 7.28
CA PHE A 95 4.97 13.54 6.72
C PHE A 95 6.26 13.85 5.96
N LEU A 96 6.13 14.53 4.81
CA LEU A 96 7.29 14.97 4.01
C LEU A 96 8.24 15.89 4.79
N SER A 97 7.75 16.56 5.84
CA SER A 97 8.52 17.41 6.74
C SER A 97 9.33 16.64 7.79
N ASP A 98 9.04 15.35 8.00
CA ASP A 98 9.71 14.54 9.00
C ASP A 98 11.08 14.07 8.51
N ASN A 99 11.91 13.56 9.43
CA ASN A 99 13.14 12.87 9.04
C ASN A 99 12.79 11.59 8.29
N LEU A 100 12.90 11.63 6.96
CA LEU A 100 12.58 10.53 6.08
C LEU A 100 13.52 9.34 6.33
N ASN A 101 12.95 8.23 6.78
CA ASN A 101 13.68 6.97 6.93
C ASN A 101 14.10 6.45 5.55
N LEU A 102 15.34 5.99 5.43
CA LEU A 102 15.84 5.40 4.17
C LEU A 102 15.26 4.00 3.90
N TYR A 103 14.77 3.31 4.93
CA TYR A 103 14.17 1.98 4.80
C TYR A 103 12.65 2.07 4.85
N VAL A 104 12.06 2.45 3.71
CA VAL A 104 10.61 2.48 3.49
C VAL A 104 10.23 1.54 2.33
N GLN A 105 8.93 1.33 2.14
CA GLN A 105 8.32 0.50 1.12
C GLN A 105 8.63 -1.00 1.23
N SER A 106 7.62 -1.81 0.94
CA SER A 106 7.78 -3.23 0.68
C SER A 106 8.67 -3.46 -0.54
N ARG A 107 9.59 -4.44 -0.44
CA ARG A 107 10.72 -4.65 -1.38
C ARG A 107 10.31 -4.67 -2.86
N SER A 108 9.28 -5.42 -3.22
CA SER A 108 8.82 -5.58 -4.61
C SER A 108 8.19 -4.32 -5.22
N TYR A 109 7.85 -3.33 -4.39
CA TYR A 109 7.17 -2.09 -4.78
C TYR A 109 8.01 -0.85 -4.46
N ARG A 110 9.28 -1.06 -4.07
CA ARG A 110 10.18 0.01 -3.64
C ARG A 110 10.75 0.75 -4.83
N SER A 111 10.76 2.07 -4.73
CA SER A 111 11.29 2.97 -5.74
C SER A 111 12.84 2.90 -5.83
N PRO A 112 13.44 3.20 -7.00
CA PRO A 112 14.89 3.19 -7.17
C PRO A 112 15.61 4.17 -6.24
N GLU A 113 15.06 5.36 -6.03
CA GLU A 113 15.62 6.38 -5.15
C GLU A 113 15.71 5.90 -3.70
N VAL A 114 14.70 5.17 -3.21
CA VAL A 114 14.76 4.55 -1.87
C VAL A 114 15.79 3.42 -1.83
N ILE A 115 15.86 2.57 -2.87
CA ILE A 115 16.87 1.50 -2.97
C ILE A 115 18.30 2.06 -2.94
N LEU A 116 18.52 3.17 -3.65
CA LEU A 116 19.81 3.83 -3.77
C LEU A 116 20.16 4.73 -2.57
N GLY A 117 19.27 4.85 -1.58
CA GLY A 117 19.47 5.72 -0.42
C GLY A 117 19.53 7.21 -0.80
N LEU A 118 18.87 7.59 -1.89
CA LEU A 118 18.76 8.97 -2.36
C LEU A 118 17.60 9.67 -1.66
N PRO A 119 17.60 11.03 -1.63
CA PRO A 119 16.43 11.78 -1.23
C PRO A 119 15.22 11.39 -2.06
N TYR A 120 14.07 11.26 -1.40
CA TYR A 120 12.81 10.90 -2.02
C TYR A 120 11.70 11.84 -1.54
N ASP A 121 10.58 11.80 -2.25
CA ASP A 121 9.36 12.54 -1.91
C ASP A 121 8.13 11.64 -2.10
N GLN A 122 6.93 12.23 -2.16
CA GLN A 122 5.70 11.47 -2.38
C GLN A 122 5.64 10.65 -3.69
N LYS A 123 6.55 10.88 -4.65
CA LYS A 123 6.57 10.15 -5.93
C LYS A 123 6.95 8.68 -5.77
N ILE A 124 7.51 8.28 -4.65
CA ILE A 124 7.75 6.86 -4.36
C ILE A 124 6.45 6.04 -4.36
N ASP A 125 5.32 6.63 -3.93
CA ASP A 125 4.02 5.96 -3.94
C ASP A 125 3.51 5.77 -5.38
N ILE A 126 3.85 6.69 -6.28
CA ILE A 126 3.52 6.61 -7.71
C ILE A 126 4.30 5.45 -8.35
N TRP A 127 5.56 5.26 -7.98
CA TRP A 127 6.33 4.10 -8.40
C TRP A 127 5.68 2.80 -7.93
N SER A 128 5.35 2.69 -6.63
CA SER A 128 4.67 1.52 -6.08
C SER A 128 3.37 1.21 -6.82
N LEU A 129 2.55 2.24 -7.10
CA LEU A 129 1.33 2.07 -7.89
C LEU A 129 1.63 1.54 -9.29
N GLY A 130 2.69 2.00 -9.95
CA GLY A 130 3.13 1.48 -11.24
C GLY A 130 3.44 -0.02 -11.21
N CYS A 131 4.18 -0.48 -10.19
CA CYS A 131 4.45 -1.90 -9.98
C CYS A 131 3.15 -2.70 -9.79
N ILE A 132 2.25 -2.21 -8.94
CA ILE A 132 0.94 -2.85 -8.66
C ILE A 132 0.11 -2.96 -9.94
N LEU A 133 -0.02 -1.89 -10.72
CA LEU A 133 -0.82 -1.92 -11.96
C LEU A 133 -0.23 -2.86 -13.00
N SER A 134 1.10 -2.95 -13.09
CA SER A 134 1.76 -3.94 -13.93
C SER A 134 1.43 -5.36 -13.47
N GLU A 135 1.55 -5.63 -12.17
CA GLU A 135 1.27 -6.94 -11.58
C GLU A 135 -0.18 -7.38 -11.78
N LEU A 136 -1.16 -6.48 -11.59
CA LEU A 136 -2.56 -6.77 -11.85
C LEU A 136 -2.83 -7.08 -13.33
N TYR A 137 -2.07 -6.48 -14.24
CA TYR A 137 -2.23 -6.68 -15.68
C TYR A 137 -1.57 -7.98 -16.17
N THR A 138 -0.39 -8.30 -15.67
CA THR A 138 0.40 -9.46 -16.11
C THR A 138 0.09 -10.73 -15.35
N GLY A 139 -0.41 -10.62 -14.11
CA GLY A 139 -0.51 -11.75 -13.20
C GLY A 139 0.76 -12.01 -12.39
N GLU A 140 1.82 -11.24 -12.60
CA GLU A 140 3.17 -11.52 -12.09
C GLU A 140 3.77 -10.28 -11.42
N VAL A 141 4.37 -10.45 -10.24
CA VAL A 141 5.07 -9.38 -9.52
C VAL A 141 6.16 -8.80 -10.42
N LEU A 142 6.12 -7.48 -10.67
CA LEU A 142 7.04 -6.83 -11.63
C LEU A 142 8.51 -6.95 -11.22
N PHE A 143 8.80 -6.80 -9.93
CA PHE A 143 10.14 -6.94 -9.36
C PHE A 143 10.09 -7.95 -8.21
N PRO A 144 10.22 -9.26 -8.49
CA PRO A 144 10.15 -10.28 -7.45
C PRO A 144 11.31 -10.12 -6.47
N ASN A 145 11.01 -10.25 -5.17
CA ASN A 145 12.03 -10.28 -4.15
C ASN A 145 12.55 -11.73 -3.99
N GLU A 146 13.73 -12.03 -4.54
CA GLU A 146 14.37 -13.36 -4.43
C GLU A 146 15.19 -13.55 -3.13
N SER A 147 14.96 -12.75 -2.09
CA SER A 147 15.75 -12.77 -0.84
C SER A 147 14.92 -13.07 0.39
#